data_AF-L1I9S2-F1
#
_entry.id   AF-L1I9S2-F1
#
_cell.length_a   1.000
_cell.length_b   1.000
_cell.length_c   1.000
_cell.angle_alpha   90.00
_cell.angle_beta   90.00
_cell.angle_gamma   90.00
#
_symmetry.space_group_name_H-M   'P 1'
#
loop_
_entity.id
_entity.type
_entity.pdbx_description
1 polymer ?
#
loop_
_entity_poly.entity_id
_entity_poly.type
_entity_poly.pdbx_seq_one_letter_code
_entity_poly.pdbx_strand_id
1 'polypeptide(L)'
;MGDGAVTEDEDAEERRRRKHGAEGTGKIEKRKRRRSRMNAIIAMEPERSSRSNFDLRKEERRRAQGPELAWGSVQSSHAKCELVLASWNPQKLREMMEISRVLNIRVRKAEEEGVARGPVTPADLVEDSKLKAMHVMRKTGKAAMADCAVLKVPVLRDAPGFE
;
A
#
# COMPACT_ATOMS: atom_id res chain seq x y z
N MET A 1 77.08 -15.41 -42.15
CA MET A 1 77.13 -16.10 -40.85
C MET A 1 75.88 -15.67 -40.09
N GLY A 2 74.92 -16.48 -39.68
CA GLY A 2 74.50 -17.86 -39.92
C GLY A 2 72.95 -17.83 -39.85
N ASP A 3 72.22 -18.58 -40.66
CA ASP A 3 71.80 -19.97 -40.45
C ASP A 3 70.87 -20.20 -39.26
N GLY A 4 69.70 -20.77 -39.59
CA GLY A 4 68.99 -21.72 -38.72
C GLY A 4 67.63 -21.26 -38.17
N ALA A 5 66.55 -21.49 -38.93
CA ALA A 5 65.20 -21.53 -38.36
C ALA A 5 64.26 -22.39 -39.22
N VAL A 6 64.29 -23.71 -39.03
CA VAL A 6 63.17 -24.60 -39.39
C VAL A 6 63.21 -25.75 -38.38
N THR A 7 62.29 -25.79 -37.39
CA THR A 7 61.74 -27.01 -36.72
C THR A 7 60.91 -26.65 -35.47
N GLU A 8 59.85 -25.82 -35.57
CA GLU A 8 58.92 -25.62 -34.43
C GLU A 8 57.42 -25.71 -34.80
N ASP A 9 57.05 -25.63 -36.08
CA ASP A 9 55.63 -25.53 -36.45
C ASP A 9 54.87 -26.87 -36.52
N GLU A 10 55.52 -28.00 -36.76
CA GLU A 10 54.81 -29.29 -36.89
C GLU A 10 54.33 -29.86 -35.54
N ASP A 11 55.04 -29.60 -34.45
CA ASP A 11 54.67 -30.07 -33.09
C ASP A 11 53.49 -29.29 -32.48
N ALA A 12 53.22 -28.08 -32.98
CA ALA A 12 52.13 -27.25 -32.49
C ALA A 12 50.76 -27.72 -33.01
N GLU A 13 50.71 -28.26 -34.22
CA GLU A 13 49.44 -28.65 -34.85
C GLU A 13 48.90 -29.99 -34.32
N GLU A 14 49.78 -30.94 -34.00
CA GLU A 14 49.36 -32.23 -33.43
C GLU A 14 48.80 -32.10 -32.01
N ARG A 15 49.34 -31.16 -31.21
CA ARG A 15 48.81 -30.83 -29.87
C ARG A 15 47.43 -30.20 -29.91
N ARG A 16 47.08 -29.47 -30.98
CA ARG A 16 45.74 -28.87 -31.15
C ARG A 16 44.68 -29.92 -31.49
N ARG A 17 45.01 -30.93 -32.31
CA ARG A 17 44.06 -32.00 -32.69
C ARG A 17 43.64 -32.88 -31.50
N ARG A 18 44.54 -33.19 -30.57
CA ARG A 18 44.21 -34.02 -29.39
C ARG A 18 43.32 -33.30 -28.36
N LYS A 19 43.37 -31.96 -28.26
CA LYS A 19 42.55 -31.19 -27.32
C LYS A 19 41.07 -31.08 -27.71
N HIS A 20 40.73 -31.09 -28.99
CA HIS A 20 39.34 -30.93 -29.44
C HIS A 20 38.50 -32.21 -29.47
N GLY A 21 39.12 -33.40 -29.42
CA GLY A 21 38.39 -34.68 -29.40
C GLY A 21 37.78 -35.06 -28.04
N ALA A 22 38.36 -34.60 -26.93
CA ALA A 22 37.99 -35.04 -25.58
C ALA A 22 36.88 -34.20 -24.89
N GLU A 23 36.62 -32.97 -25.35
CA GLU A 23 35.63 -32.08 -24.70
C GLU A 23 34.17 -32.32 -25.13
N GLY A 24 33.94 -33.03 -26.24
CA GLY A 24 32.60 -33.24 -26.80
C GLY A 24 31.78 -34.33 -26.10
N THR A 25 32.42 -35.43 -25.71
CA THR A 25 31.74 -36.64 -25.19
C THR A 25 31.22 -36.47 -23.76
N GLY A 26 32.00 -35.83 -22.89
CA GLY A 26 31.61 -35.58 -21.49
C GLY A 26 30.43 -34.60 -21.32
N LYS A 27 30.23 -33.67 -22.27
CA LYS A 27 29.11 -32.71 -22.24
C LYS A 27 27.78 -33.36 -22.61
N ILE A 28 27.79 -34.32 -23.54
CA ILE A 28 26.58 -35.04 -23.99
C ILE A 28 26.07 -35.97 -22.89
N GLU A 29 26.97 -36.66 -22.19
CA GLU A 29 26.61 -37.61 -21.14
C GLU A 29 26.10 -36.94 -19.87
N LYS A 30 26.69 -35.79 -19.48
CA LYS A 30 26.17 -34.94 -18.39
C LYS A 30 24.78 -34.38 -18.69
N ARG A 31 24.47 -34.06 -19.96
CA ARG A 31 23.12 -33.60 -20.37
C ARG A 31 22.07 -34.70 -20.30
N LYS A 32 22.41 -35.94 -20.69
CA LYS A 32 21.48 -37.08 -20.58
C LYS A 32 21.12 -37.40 -19.13
N ARG A 33 22.10 -37.40 -18.21
CA ARG A 33 21.85 -37.62 -16.77
C ARG A 33 21.00 -36.52 -16.11
N ARG A 34 21.17 -35.25 -16.51
CA ARG A 34 20.34 -34.13 -16.02
C ARG A 34 18.89 -34.24 -16.47
N ARG A 35 18.64 -34.58 -17.74
CA ARG A 35 17.26 -34.79 -18.25
C ARG A 35 16.56 -35.96 -17.56
N SER A 36 17.28 -37.06 -17.30
CA SER A 36 16.71 -38.22 -16.61
C SER A 36 16.33 -37.93 -15.16
N ARG A 37 17.11 -37.09 -14.45
CA ARG A 37 16.76 -36.64 -13.09
C ARG A 37 15.59 -35.66 -13.07
N MET A 38 15.48 -34.76 -14.06
CA MET A 38 14.34 -33.85 -14.17
C MET A 38 13.03 -34.61 -14.45
N ASN A 39 13.05 -35.61 -15.33
CA ASN A 39 11.85 -36.39 -15.62
C ASN A 39 11.42 -37.26 -14.44
N ALA A 40 12.36 -37.74 -13.61
CA ALA A 40 12.04 -38.47 -12.38
C ALA A 40 11.42 -37.58 -11.29
N ILE A 41 11.83 -36.30 -11.19
CA ILE A 41 11.24 -35.34 -10.25
C ILE A 41 9.81 -34.97 -10.67
N ILE A 42 9.56 -34.82 -11.97
CA ILE A 42 8.22 -34.51 -12.51
C ILE A 42 7.25 -35.68 -12.34
N ALA A 43 7.75 -36.93 -12.35
CA ALA A 43 6.92 -38.13 -12.25
C ALA A 43 6.53 -38.52 -10.80
N MET A 44 7.07 -37.85 -9.76
CA MET A 44 6.88 -38.24 -8.35
C MET A 44 6.06 -37.26 -7.50
N GLU A 45 5.38 -36.27 -8.08
CA GLU A 45 4.41 -35.45 -7.35
C GLU A 45 2.99 -35.57 -7.93
N PRO A 46 2.23 -36.64 -7.64
CA PRO A 46 0.78 -36.53 -7.63
C PRO A 46 0.40 -35.90 -6.28
N GLU A 47 -0.39 -34.83 -6.34
CA GLU A 47 -1.00 -34.13 -5.19
C GLU A 47 -0.19 -32.98 -4.54
N ARG A 48 0.12 -31.95 -5.32
CA ARG A 48 0.24 -30.59 -4.76
C ARG A 48 -0.63 -29.59 -5.52
N SER A 49 -1.80 -29.38 -4.96
CA SER A 49 -2.62 -28.16 -4.99
C SER A 49 -2.84 -27.52 -6.36
N SER A 50 -4.04 -27.74 -6.89
CA SER A 50 -4.68 -27.02 -7.99
C SER A 50 -4.96 -25.54 -7.68
N ARG A 51 -4.00 -24.82 -7.10
CA ARG A 51 -4.09 -23.38 -6.91
C ARG A 51 -3.35 -22.70 -8.03
N SER A 52 -4.07 -21.85 -8.76
CA SER A 52 -3.49 -21.11 -9.87
C SER A 52 -2.49 -20.08 -9.34
N ASN A 53 -1.52 -19.67 -10.16
CA ASN A 53 -0.61 -18.56 -9.84
C ASN A 53 -1.36 -17.25 -9.51
N PHE A 54 -2.62 -17.13 -9.93
CA PHE A 54 -3.51 -16.03 -9.57
C PHE A 54 -3.94 -16.09 -8.09
N ASP A 55 -4.22 -17.29 -7.56
CA ASP A 55 -4.62 -17.49 -6.17
C ASP A 55 -3.48 -17.19 -5.20
N LEU A 56 -2.25 -17.59 -5.54
CA LEU A 56 -1.07 -17.34 -4.73
C LEU A 56 -0.74 -15.84 -4.65
N ARG A 57 -0.84 -15.12 -5.78
CA ARG A 57 -0.63 -13.65 -5.79
C ARG A 57 -1.72 -12.90 -5.03
N LYS A 58 -2.94 -13.43 -4.99
CA LYS A 58 -4.06 -12.87 -4.20
C LYS A 58 -3.84 -13.09 -2.70
N GLU A 59 -3.31 -14.25 -2.30
CA GLU A 59 -2.94 -14.54 -0.91
C GLU A 59 -1.72 -13.73 -0.45
N GLU A 60 -0.70 -13.55 -1.30
CA GLU A 60 0.46 -12.69 -0.99
C GLU A 60 0.07 -11.22 -0.85
N ARG A 61 -0.84 -10.70 -1.70
CA ARG A 61 -1.39 -9.34 -1.53
C ARG A 61 -2.16 -9.19 -0.21
N ARG A 62 -2.95 -10.19 0.16
CA ARG A 62 -3.68 -10.24 1.45
C ARG A 62 -2.77 -10.33 2.67
N ARG A 63 -1.58 -10.91 2.54
CA ARG A 63 -0.59 -10.99 3.63
C ARG A 63 0.31 -9.76 3.71
N ALA A 64 0.61 -9.12 2.57
CA ALA A 64 1.39 -7.88 2.52
C ALA A 64 0.57 -6.66 2.99
N GLN A 65 -0.75 -6.72 2.85
CA GLN A 65 -1.67 -5.84 3.55
C GLN A 65 -1.80 -6.36 4.99
N GLY A 66 -1.01 -5.81 5.92
CA GLY A 66 -1.29 -5.92 7.37
C GLY A 66 -2.72 -5.44 7.69
N PRO A 67 -3.20 -5.47 8.94
CA PRO A 67 -4.58 -5.10 9.26
C PRO A 67 -4.85 -3.72 8.70
N GLU A 68 -5.53 -3.72 7.57
CA GLU A 68 -5.85 -2.56 6.80
C GLU A 68 -6.78 -1.81 7.75
N LEU A 69 -6.31 -0.72 8.33
CA LEU A 69 -7.18 0.42 8.58
C LEU A 69 -7.65 0.85 7.20
N ALA A 70 -8.52 0.03 6.61
CA ALA A 70 -9.26 0.30 5.42
C ALA A 70 -10.01 1.55 5.81
N TRP A 71 -9.50 2.70 5.37
CA TRP A 71 -10.32 3.82 5.04
C TRP A 71 -11.43 3.23 4.23
N GLY A 72 -12.56 3.02 4.92
CA GLY A 72 -13.52 2.02 4.55
C GLY A 72 -13.75 2.16 3.07
N SER A 73 -13.65 1.05 2.33
CA SER A 73 -14.52 0.89 1.19
C SER A 73 -15.85 1.46 1.66
N VAL A 74 -16.24 2.64 1.18
CA VAL A 74 -17.61 3.09 1.30
C VAL A 74 -18.30 2.03 0.50
N GLN A 75 -18.66 0.92 1.17
CA GLN A 75 -19.45 -0.11 0.57
C GLN A 75 -20.67 0.68 0.17
N SER A 76 -20.85 0.78 -1.14
CA SER A 76 -22.00 1.35 -1.80
C SER A 76 -23.24 0.49 -1.50
N SER A 77 -23.45 0.16 -0.24
CA SER A 77 -24.78 0.09 0.31
C SER A 77 -25.37 1.48 0.09
N HIS A 78 -26.53 1.54 -0.55
CA HIS A 78 -27.31 2.76 -0.70
C HIS A 78 -27.80 3.34 0.65
N ALA A 79 -27.24 2.88 1.78
CA ALA A 79 -27.57 3.34 3.11
C ALA A 79 -27.04 4.76 3.28
N LYS A 80 -27.94 5.68 3.57
CA LYS A 80 -27.65 7.07 3.89
C LYS A 80 -26.74 7.11 5.11
N CYS A 81 -25.49 7.53 4.95
CA CYS A 81 -24.56 7.69 6.07
C CYS A 81 -25.00 8.90 6.91
N GLU A 82 -25.13 8.75 8.22
CA GLU A 82 -25.42 9.86 9.14
C GLU A 82 -24.14 10.33 9.84
N LEU A 83 -23.93 11.64 9.87
CA LEU A 83 -22.77 12.30 10.48
C LEU A 83 -23.25 13.48 11.33
N VAL A 84 -22.73 13.62 12.55
CA VAL A 84 -22.99 14.80 13.39
C VAL A 84 -21.87 15.81 13.21
N LEU A 85 -22.21 17.05 12.87
CA LEU A 85 -21.25 18.14 12.76
C LEU A 85 -21.10 18.84 14.11
N ALA A 86 -19.91 18.70 14.70
CA ALA A 86 -19.47 19.31 15.95
C ALA A 86 -19.06 20.78 15.76
N SER A 87 -19.98 21.57 15.20
CA SER A 87 -19.84 23.01 15.01
C SER A 87 -21.08 23.71 15.51
N TRP A 88 -20.86 24.85 16.16
CA TRP A 88 -21.90 25.78 16.61
C TRP A 88 -21.90 27.07 15.78
N ASN A 89 -21.18 27.08 14.64
CA ASN A 89 -21.20 28.20 13.70
C ASN A 89 -22.33 27.96 12.67
N PRO A 90 -23.37 28.80 12.63
CA PRO A 90 -24.52 28.62 11.74
C PRO A 90 -24.16 28.67 10.25
N GLN A 91 -23.13 29.43 9.87
CA GLN A 91 -22.68 29.50 8.49
C GLN A 91 -22.00 28.19 8.06
N LYS A 92 -21.06 27.67 8.86
CA LYS A 92 -20.41 26.39 8.59
C LYS A 92 -21.42 25.25 8.51
N LEU A 93 -22.43 25.25 9.39
CA LEU A 93 -23.50 24.25 9.35
C LEU A 93 -24.25 24.30 8.00
N ARG A 94 -24.62 25.50 7.51
CA ARG A 94 -25.30 25.67 6.21
C ARG A 94 -24.44 25.17 5.05
N GLU A 95 -23.18 25.59 5.00
CA GLU A 95 -22.25 25.19 3.95
C GLU A 95 -22.03 23.67 3.93
N MET A 96 -21.79 23.06 5.09
CA MET A 96 -21.58 21.63 5.19
C MET A 96 -22.83 20.81 4.87
N MET A 97 -24.02 21.29 5.25
CA MET A 97 -25.27 20.64 4.86
C MET A 97 -25.47 20.69 3.33
N GLU A 98 -25.09 21.77 2.66
CA GLU A 98 -25.21 21.86 1.21
C GLU A 98 -24.21 20.94 0.51
N ILE A 99 -22.94 20.95 0.94
CA ILE A 99 -21.89 20.06 0.38
C ILE A 99 -22.24 18.59 0.61
N SER A 100 -22.80 18.22 1.77
CA SER A 100 -23.08 16.81 2.07
C SER A 100 -24.25 16.22 1.27
N ARG A 101 -25.13 17.07 0.72
CA ARG A 101 -26.30 16.63 -0.06
C ARG A 101 -25.89 15.85 -1.31
N VAL A 102 -24.81 16.26 -1.98
CA VAL A 102 -24.32 15.57 -3.18
C VAL A 102 -23.58 14.27 -2.88
N LEU A 103 -23.18 14.05 -1.61
CA LEU A 103 -22.43 12.87 -1.17
C LEU A 103 -23.31 11.78 -0.55
N ASN A 104 -24.64 11.94 -0.56
CA ASN A 104 -25.59 11.06 0.15
C ASN A 104 -25.27 10.91 1.65
N ILE A 105 -24.69 11.95 2.27
CA ILE A 105 -24.42 12.02 3.71
C ILE A 105 -25.44 12.95 4.35
N ARG A 106 -26.15 12.43 5.36
CA ARG A 106 -27.04 13.24 6.20
C ARG A 106 -26.22 13.86 7.32
N VAL A 107 -26.11 15.19 7.30
CA VAL A 107 -25.50 15.94 8.40
C VAL A 107 -26.56 16.32 9.43
N ARG A 108 -26.27 16.08 10.71
CA ARG A 108 -27.01 16.56 11.88
C ARG A 108 -26.20 17.59 12.64
N LYS A 109 -26.86 18.58 13.26
CA LYS A 109 -26.18 19.55 14.12
C LYS A 109 -25.97 18.96 15.50
N ALA A 110 -24.84 19.25 16.14
CA ALA A 110 -24.62 18.83 17.53
C ALA A 110 -25.74 19.30 18.49
N GLU A 111 -26.28 20.50 18.28
CA GLU A 111 -27.39 21.04 19.08
C GLU A 111 -28.71 20.25 18.91
N GLU A 112 -28.98 19.75 17.70
CA GLU A 112 -30.15 18.91 17.42
C GLU A 112 -30.06 17.56 18.14
N GLU A 113 -28.86 17.14 18.50
CA GLU A 113 -28.56 15.94 19.29
C GLU A 113 -28.46 16.23 20.80
N GLY A 114 -28.85 17.44 21.24
CA GLY A 114 -28.79 17.85 22.64
C GLY A 114 -27.37 18.11 23.16
N VAL A 115 -26.39 18.29 22.28
CA VAL A 115 -24.99 18.52 22.66
C VAL A 115 -24.66 20.00 22.65
N ALA A 116 -24.56 20.58 23.84
CA ALA A 116 -24.02 21.92 24.04
C ALA A 116 -22.50 21.98 23.76
N ARG A 117 -22.04 23.19 23.41
CA ARG A 117 -20.61 23.50 23.25
C ARG A 117 -19.88 23.22 24.56
N GLY A 118 -18.91 22.31 24.53
CA GLY A 118 -18.08 21.99 25.69
C GLY A 118 -16.99 23.05 25.92
N PRO A 119 -16.51 23.21 27.17
CA PRO A 119 -15.30 23.97 27.44
C PRO A 119 -14.10 23.13 26.97
N VAL A 120 -13.73 23.29 25.71
CA VAL A 120 -12.54 22.66 25.15
C VAL A 120 -11.41 23.67 25.31
N THR A 121 -10.30 23.26 25.91
CA THR A 121 -9.04 24.00 25.99
C THR A 121 -7.99 23.22 25.19
N PRO A 122 -7.91 23.43 23.87
CA PRO A 122 -7.01 22.70 22.99
C PRO A 122 -5.64 23.39 22.94
N ALA A 123 -4.56 22.63 22.70
CA ALA A 123 -3.23 23.18 22.52
C ALA A 123 -2.95 23.63 21.07
N ASP A 124 -3.68 23.09 20.09
CA ASP A 124 -3.59 23.48 18.68
C ASP A 124 -4.91 23.25 17.90
N LEU A 125 -4.93 23.67 16.62
CA LEU A 125 -6.08 23.58 15.71
C LEU A 125 -6.57 22.15 15.47
N VAL A 126 -5.63 21.20 15.38
CA VAL A 126 -5.92 19.79 15.11
C VAL A 126 -6.53 19.17 16.36
N GLU A 127 -5.98 19.49 17.52
CA GLU A 127 -6.50 19.05 18.80
C GLU A 127 -7.88 19.64 19.08
N ASP A 128 -8.12 20.92 18.78
CA ASP A 128 -9.45 21.53 18.90
C ASP A 128 -10.50 20.79 18.07
N SER A 129 -10.18 20.52 16.80
CA SER A 129 -11.05 19.77 15.90
C SER A 129 -11.30 18.35 16.44
N LYS A 130 -10.24 17.66 16.85
CA LYS A 130 -10.32 16.30 17.41
C LYS A 130 -11.17 16.27 18.69
N LEU A 131 -10.93 17.18 19.63
CA LEU A 131 -11.63 17.24 20.90
C LEU A 131 -13.12 17.58 20.72
N LYS A 132 -13.46 18.50 19.80
CA LYS A 132 -14.85 18.80 19.43
C LYS A 132 -15.56 17.58 18.86
N ALA A 133 -14.95 16.91 17.88
CA ALA A 133 -15.50 15.71 17.27
C ALA A 133 -15.68 14.59 18.31
N MET A 134 -14.66 14.33 19.13
CA MET A 134 -14.72 13.32 20.19
C MET A 134 -15.76 13.64 21.26
N HIS A 135 -15.93 14.91 21.66
CA HIS A 135 -16.96 15.32 22.61
C HIS A 135 -18.37 14.98 22.11
N VAL A 136 -18.66 15.33 20.85
CA VAL A 136 -19.95 15.02 20.22
C VAL A 136 -20.12 13.51 20.04
N MET A 137 -19.09 12.82 19.54
CA MET A 137 -19.14 11.37 19.36
C MET A 137 -19.41 10.64 20.68
N ARG A 138 -18.73 11.01 21.77
CA ARG A 138 -18.95 10.40 23.10
C ARG A 138 -20.36 10.64 23.64
N LYS A 139 -20.96 11.80 23.38
CA LYS A 139 -22.30 12.14 23.88
C LYS A 139 -23.43 11.54 23.04
N THR A 140 -23.22 11.39 21.74
CA THR A 140 -24.26 10.95 20.80
C THR A 140 -24.16 9.48 20.42
N GLY A 141 -22.99 8.86 20.58
CA GLY A 141 -22.69 7.53 20.04
C GLY A 141 -22.62 7.48 18.52
N LYS A 142 -22.69 8.63 17.84
CA LYS A 142 -22.70 8.74 16.37
C LYS A 142 -21.34 9.20 15.85
N ALA A 143 -21.04 8.85 14.60
CA ALA A 143 -19.90 9.41 13.89
C ALA A 143 -20.00 10.94 13.89
N ALA A 144 -18.89 11.62 14.22
CA ALA A 144 -18.86 13.07 14.32
C ALA A 144 -17.64 13.64 13.59
N MET A 145 -17.82 14.83 13.03
CA MET A 145 -16.77 15.61 12.39
C MET A 145 -16.74 17.01 12.98
N ALA A 146 -15.56 17.61 13.06
CA ALA A 146 -15.38 19.00 13.44
C ALA A 146 -14.42 19.69 12.48
N ASP A 147 -14.41 21.01 12.54
CA ASP A 147 -13.48 21.85 11.82
C ASP A 147 -13.03 23.00 12.74
N CYS A 148 -11.76 23.39 12.59
CA CYS A 148 -11.18 24.55 13.23
C CYS A 148 -10.39 25.36 12.21
N ALA A 149 -10.79 26.62 12.06
CA ALA A 149 -10.14 27.56 11.15
C ALA A 149 -9.92 28.87 11.90
N VAL A 150 -8.78 29.50 11.62
CA VAL A 150 -8.38 30.77 12.23
C VAL A 150 -7.87 31.73 11.15
N LEU A 151 -8.05 33.02 11.40
CA LEU A 151 -7.42 34.07 10.61
C LEU A 151 -6.03 34.35 11.17
N LYS A 152 -5.02 34.32 10.31
CA LYS A 152 -3.66 34.75 10.65
C LYS A 152 -3.28 35.96 9.83
N VAL A 153 -2.82 37.02 10.49
CA VAL A 153 -2.39 38.25 9.85
C VAL A 153 -0.88 38.44 10.06
N PRO A 154 -0.03 38.27 9.03
CA PRO A 154 1.44 38.28 9.21
C PRO A 154 1.97 39.58 9.83
N VAL A 155 1.44 40.74 9.43
CA VAL A 155 1.86 42.05 9.99
C VAL A 155 1.50 42.19 11.47
N LEU A 156 0.55 41.39 11.97
CA LEU A 156 0.15 41.33 13.38
C LEU A 156 0.72 40.08 14.08
N ARG A 157 1.82 39.50 13.56
CA ARG A 157 2.42 38.26 14.12
C ARG A 157 1.40 37.13 14.22
N ASP A 158 0.64 36.94 13.15
CA ASP A 158 -0.42 35.93 13.00
C ASP A 158 -1.67 36.11 13.88
N ALA A 159 -1.81 37.23 14.59
CA ALA A 159 -3.03 37.54 15.34
C ALA A 159 -4.24 37.73 14.39
N PRO A 160 -5.48 37.38 14.83
CA PRO A 160 -5.81 36.81 16.14
C PRO A 160 -5.32 35.37 16.31
N GLY A 161 -5.12 34.62 15.23
CA GLY A 161 -4.53 33.29 15.28
C GLY A 161 -5.40 32.30 16.04
N PHE A 162 -4.72 31.32 16.66
CA PHE A 162 -5.33 30.35 17.57
C PHE A 162 -4.96 30.77 19.00
N GLU A 163 -5.97 30.89 19.86
CA GLU A 163 -5.79 31.26 21.28
C GLU A 163 -5.28 30.10 22.12
#